data_AF-B8M029-F1
#
_entry.id   AF-B8M029-F1
#
_cell.length_a   1.000
_cell.length_b   1.000
_cell.length_c   1.000
_cell.angle_alpha   90.00
_cell.angle_beta   90.00
_cell.angle_gamma   90.00
#
_symmetry.space_group_name_H-M   'P 1'
#
loop_
_entity.id
_entity.type
_entity.pdbx_description
1 polymer ?
#
loop_
_entity_poly.entity_id
_entity_poly.type
_entity_poly.pdbx_seq_one_letter_code
_entity_poly.pdbx_strand_id
1 'polypeptide(L)' 'MLRAAAAAGYPKIVQQLLKNGANINAQGGNYGNALQASAEGGHLEVIQLLLEKGADVNTLGGFCGNAIQAVS' A
#
# COMPACT_ATOMS: atom_id res chain seq x y z
N MET A 1 -1.52 5.51 -9.74
CA MET A 1 -0.06 5.75 -9.84
C MET A 1 0.70 5.25 -8.61
N LEU A 2 0.40 5.74 -7.39
CA LEU A 2 1.10 5.33 -6.16
C LEU A 2 1.13 3.81 -5.95
N ARG A 3 -0.03 3.15 -6.06
CA ARG A 3 -0.13 1.69 -5.96
C ARG A 3 0.71 0.94 -6.99
N ALA A 4 0.74 1.40 -8.24
CA ALA A 4 1.54 0.74 -9.29
C ALA A 4 3.05 0.90 -9.02
N ALA A 5 3.48 2.09 -8.58
CA ALA A 5 4.86 2.30 -8.15
C ALA A 5 5.23 1.44 -6.93
N ALA A 6 4.27 1.22 -6.02
CA ALA A 6 4.47 0.38 -4.85
C ALA A 6 4.54 -1.11 -5.20
N ALA A 7 3.64 -1.59 -6.07
CA ALA A 7 3.62 -2.96 -6.59
C ALA A 7 4.87 -3.30 -7.43
N ALA A 8 5.50 -2.29 -8.03
CA ALA A 8 6.72 -2.45 -8.82
C ALA A 8 8.01 -2.22 -8.00
N GLY A 9 7.90 -1.88 -6.72
CA GLY A 9 9.06 -1.72 -5.84
C GLY A 9 9.90 -0.47 -6.13
N TYR A 10 9.27 0.66 -6.50
CA TYR A 10 9.98 1.89 -6.86
C TYR A 10 9.94 2.95 -5.74
N PRO A 11 10.83 2.87 -4.72
CA PRO A 11 10.78 3.74 -3.54
C PRO A 11 10.92 5.23 -3.88
N LYS A 12 11.81 5.58 -4.83
CA LYS A 12 11.98 6.98 -5.26
C LYS A 12 10.72 7.57 -5.91
N ILE A 13 10.00 6.75 -6.68
CA ILE A 13 8.75 7.17 -7.33
C ILE A 13 7.64 7.28 -6.29
N VAL A 14 7.55 6.33 -5.36
CA VAL A 14 6.61 6.39 -4.23
C VAL A 14 6.84 7.67 -3.42
N GLN A 15 8.09 8.00 -3.08
CA GLN A 15 8.43 9.21 -2.35
C GLN A 15 8.03 10.49 -3.08
N GLN A 16 8.30 10.58 -4.39
CA GLN A 16 7.89 11.71 -5.23
C GLN A 16 6.37 11.87 -5.27
N LEU A 17 5.63 10.77 -5.44
CA LEU A 17 4.17 10.80 -5.49
C LEU A 17 3.56 11.26 -4.16
N LEU A 18 4.10 10.79 -3.02
CA LEU A 18 3.65 11.25 -1.70
C LEU A 18 3.96 12.74 -1.48
N LYS A 19 5.13 13.22 -1.91
CA LYS A 19 5.46 14.66 -1.89
C LYS A 19 4.49 15.50 -2.71
N ASN A 20 3.98 14.95 -3.82
CA ASN A 20 3.01 15.61 -4.68
C ASN A 20 1.55 15.45 -4.20
N GLY A 21 1.33 14.99 -2.96
CA GLY A 21 0.00 14.92 -2.36
C GLY A 21 -0.79 13.66 -2.75
N ALA A 22 -0.15 12.60 -3.25
CA ALA A 22 -0.84 11.33 -3.43
C ALA A 22 -1.40 10.84 -2.09
N ASN A 23 -2.69 10.49 -2.07
CA ASN A 23 -3.31 9.90 -0.89
C ASN A 23 -2.68 8.53 -0.60
N ILE A 24 -1.96 8.44 0.51
CA ILE A 24 -1.21 7.26 0.94
C ILE A 24 -2.11 6.04 1.22
N ASN A 25 -3.34 6.29 1.67
CA ASN A 25 -4.33 5.28 2.02
C ASN A 25 -5.39 5.09 0.93
N ALA A 26 -5.15 5.61 -0.28
CA ALA A 26 -6.07 5.43 -1.40
C ALA A 26 -6.27 3.93 -1.71
N GLN A 27 -7.51 3.47 -1.59
CA GLN A 27 -7.91 2.09 -1.88
C GLN A 27 -8.45 1.95 -3.30
N GLY A 28 -8.33 0.76 -3.88
CA GLY A 28 -9.07 0.38 -5.08
C GLY A 28 -8.41 -0.73 -5.91
N GLY A 29 -9.10 -1.22 -6.94
CA GLY A 29 -8.62 -2.33 -7.76
C GLY A 29 -8.42 -3.62 -6.97
N ASN A 30 -7.72 -4.60 -7.57
CA ASN A 30 -7.58 -5.94 -7.00
C ASN A 30 -6.63 -6.01 -5.79
N TYR A 31 -5.66 -5.10 -5.71
CA TYR A 31 -4.57 -5.13 -4.72
C TYR A 31 -4.80 -4.25 -3.49
N GLY A 32 -5.93 -3.55 -3.41
CA GLY A 32 -6.23 -2.64 -2.30
C GLY A 32 -5.41 -1.34 -2.33
N ASN A 33 -4.70 -1.03 -1.25
CA ASN A 33 -3.88 0.20 -1.12
C ASN A 33 -2.43 -0.01 -1.58
N ALA A 34 -1.59 1.04 -1.48
CA ALA A 34 -0.18 0.96 -1.88
C ALA A 34 0.66 0.03 -0.98
N LEU A 35 0.37 -0.01 0.33
CA LEU A 35 1.07 -0.85 1.31
C LEU A 35 0.84 -2.34 1.02
N GLN A 36 -0.40 -2.73 0.75
CA GLN A 36 -0.78 -4.10 0.38
C GLN A 36 -0.13 -4.52 -0.94
N ALA A 37 -0.15 -3.64 -1.95
CA ALA A 37 0.49 -3.93 -3.22
C ALA A 37 2.02 -4.10 -3.11
N SER A 38 2.69 -3.31 -2.27
CA SER A 38 4.12 -3.51 -2.00
C SER A 38 4.41 -4.79 -1.21
N ALA A 39 3.49 -5.22 -0.35
CA ALA A 39 3.62 -6.46 0.43
C ALA A 39 3.49 -7.69 -0.47
N GLU A 40 2.55 -7.69 -1.41
CA GLU A 40 2.40 -8.75 -2.41
C GLU A 40 3.65 -8.91 -3.29
N GLY A 41 4.27 -7.80 -3.69
CA GLY A 41 5.53 -7.80 -4.44
C GLY A 41 6.79 -8.07 -3.59
N GLY A 42 6.67 -8.17 -2.26
CA GLY A 42 7.80 -8.37 -1.36
C GLY A 42 8.76 -7.18 -1.24
N HIS A 43 8.29 -5.97 -1.54
CA HIS A 43 9.12 -4.77 -1.64
C HIS A 43 9.32 -4.08 -0.28
N LEU A 44 10.18 -4.64 0.56
CA LEU A 44 10.41 -4.19 1.94
C LEU A 44 10.78 -2.70 2.06
N GLU A 45 11.60 -2.16 1.16
CA GLU A 45 12.00 -0.74 1.19
C GLU A 45 10.78 0.18 0.97
N VAL A 46 9.87 -0.22 0.08
CA VAL A 46 8.62 0.53 -0.15
C VAL A 46 7.68 0.42 1.04
N ILE A 47 7.59 -0.77 1.66
CA ILE A 47 6.78 -0.98 2.86
C ILE A 47 7.25 -0.07 3.98
N GLN A 48 8.56 -0.05 4.27
CA GLN A 48 9.15 0.83 5.28
C GLN A 48 8.87 2.30 4.98
N LEU A 49 9.10 2.74 3.74
CA LEU A 49 8.82 4.11 3.32
C LEU A 49 7.34 4.50 3.53
N LEU A 50 6.40 3.62 3.20
CA LEU A 50 4.97 3.89 3.37
C LEU A 50 4.60 3.96 4.87
N LEU A 51 5.13 3.07 5.70
CA LEU A 51 4.92 3.09 7.15
C LEU A 51 5.49 4.36 7.80
N GLU A 52 6.70 4.76 7.43
CA GLU A 52 7.33 6.01 7.88
C GLU A 52 6.52 7.26 7.48
N LYS A 53 5.74 7.16 6.41
CA LYS A 53 4.86 8.23 5.93
C LYS A 53 3.44 8.15 6.49
N GLY A 54 3.18 7.23 7.43
CA GLY A 54 1.90 7.11 8.11
C GLY A 54 0.84 6.35 7.33
N ALA A 55 1.24 5.38 6.50
CA ALA A 55 0.28 4.48 5.86
C ALA A 55 -0.47 3.65 6.93
N ASP A 56 -1.79 3.56 6.79
CA ASP A 56 -2.63 2.84 7.72
C ASP A 56 -2.53 1.33 7.48
N VAL A 57 -1.96 0.61 8.45
CA VAL A 57 -1.82 -0.86 8.40
C VAL A 57 -3.17 -1.59 8.44
N ASN A 58 -4.21 -0.93 8.96
CA ASN A 58 -5.55 -1.50 9.15
C ASN A 58 -6.49 -1.23 7.97
N THR A 59 -6.02 -0.59 6.89
CA THR A 59 -6.91 -0.30 5.76
C THR A 59 -7.19 -1.58 4.96
N LEU A 60 -8.38 -2.14 5.17
CA LEU A 60 -8.92 -3.33 4.50
C LEU A 60 -9.10 -3.06 3.00
N GLY A 61 -8.08 -3.33 2.18
CA GLY A 61 -8.17 -3.20 0.72
C GLY A 61 -8.12 -4.56 -0.01
N GLY A 62 -9.07 -4.80 -0.91
CA GLY A 62 -9.08 -5.95 -1.82
C GLY A 62 -9.54 -7.27 -1.19
N PHE A 63 -9.96 -8.22 -2.03
CA PHE A 63 -10.62 -9.50 -1.69
C PHE A 63 -9.94 -10.38 -0.60
N CYS A 64 -8.73 -10.05 -0.17
CA CYS A 64 -7.98 -10.72 0.89
C CYS A 64 -8.10 -10.07 2.28
N GLY A 65 -9.03 -9.12 2.48
CA GLY A 65 -9.30 -8.49 3.78
C GLY A 65 -10.31 -9.25 4.68
N ASN A 66 -10.97 -10.29 4.18
CA ASN A 66 -12.03 -11.00 4.93
C ASN A 66 -11.51 -12.18 5.77
N ALA A 67 -10.20 -12.48 5.74
CA ALA A 67 -9.68 -13.64 6.46
C ALA A 67 -9.68 -13.48 8.01
N ILE A 68 -9.91 -12.29 8.55
CA ILE A 68 -9.87 -12.04 10.01
C ILE A 68 -11.25 -11.64 10.60
N GLN A 69 -12.33 -11.58 9.81
CA GLN A 69 -13.68 -11.45 10.39
C GLN A 69 -14.32 -12.81 10.78
N ALA A 70 -13.61 -13.93 10.58
CA ALA A 70 -14.04 -15.26 11.01
C ALA A 70 -13.53 -15.60 12.42
N VAL A 71 -13.79 -14.73 13.40
CA VAL A 71 -13.85 -15.08 14.82
C VAL A 71 -14.99 -14.27 15.46
N SER A 72 -16.22 -14.73 15.23
CA SER A 72 -17.38 -14.49 16.10
C SER A 72 -17.97 -15.83 16.47
#